data_AF-A0A7C3UDS8-F1
#
_entry.id   AF-A0A7C3UDS8-F1
#
_cell.length_a   1.000
_cell.length_b   1.000
_cell.length_c   1.000
_cell.angle_alpha   90.00
_cell.angle_beta   90.00
_cell.angle_gamma   90.00
#
_symmetry.space_group_name_H-M   'P 1'
#
loop_
_entity.id
_entity.type
_entity.pdbx_description
1 polymer ?
#
loop_
_entity_poly.entity_id
_entity_poly.type
_entity_poly.pdbx_seq_one_letter_code
_entity_poly.pdbx_strand_id
1 'polypeptide(L)' 'MIIPVRCFSCGKVVGHLWEEYQKRVNNGESSEKVLNDLGLERYCCRALFLGHVDLLQKVAKFKP' A
#
# COMPACT_ATOMS: atom_id res chain seq x y z
N MET A 1 10.37 1.53 1.49
CA MET A 1 10.21 2.79 2.22
C MET A 1 8.79 2.81 2.68
N ILE A 2 8.48 3.48 3.79
CA ILE A 2 7.12 3.48 4.34
C ILE A 2 6.14 4.02 3.29
N ILE A 3 4.95 3.42 3.19
CA ILE A 3 3.89 3.89 2.30
C ILE A 3 3.52 5.34 2.64
N PRO A 4 3.22 6.19 1.64
CA PRO A 4 2.71 7.53 1.90
C PRO A 4 1.43 7.51 2.75
N VAL A 5 1.36 8.41 3.74
CA VAL A 5 0.18 8.55 4.62
C VAL A 5 -1.06 8.94 3.82
N ARG A 6 -0.90 9.77 2.79
CA ARG A 6 -1.95 10.22 1.87
C ARG A 6 -1.59 9.89 0.43
N CYS A 7 -2.60 9.69 -0.42
CA CYS A 7 -2.39 9.54 -1.85
C CYS A 7 -1.95 10.85 -2.50
N PHE A 8 -0.95 10.78 -3.39
CA PHE A 8 -0.39 11.95 -4.07
C PHE A 8 -1.38 12.71 -4.97
N SER A 9 -2.41 12.03 -5.51
CA SER A 9 -3.40 12.67 -6.40
C SER A 9 -4.69 13.04 -5.66
N CYS A 10 -5.29 12.06 -4.97
CA CYS A 10 -6.61 12.23 -4.35
C CYS A 10 -6.55 12.85 -2.94
N GLY A 11 -5.40 12.88 -2.29
CA GLY A 11 -5.24 13.36 -0.91
C GLY A 11 -5.90 12.49 0.18
N LYS A 12 -6.62 11.42 -0.20
CA LYS A 12 -7.23 10.46 0.73
C LYS A 12 -6.17 9.86 1.65
N VAL A 13 -6.49 9.71 2.93
CA VAL A 13 -5.64 9.01 3.90
C VAL A 13 -5.66 7.52 3.60
N VAL A 14 -4.49 6.93 3.38
CA VAL A 14 -4.33 5.55 2.89
C VAL A 14 -3.30 4.73 3.66
N GLY A 15 -2.37 5.37 4.38
CA GLY A 15 -1.26 4.64 5.02
C GLY A 15 -1.70 3.58 6.04
N HIS A 16 -2.80 3.81 6.75
CA HIS A 16 -3.36 2.87 7.73
C HIS A 16 -3.90 1.55 7.12
N LEU A 17 -4.16 1.51 5.82
CA LEU A 17 -4.72 0.34 5.13
C LEU A 17 -3.63 -0.61 4.60
N TRP A 18 -2.36 -0.19 4.63
CA TRP A 18 -1.28 -0.90 3.96
C TRP A 18 -0.94 -2.26 4.56
N GLU A 19 -0.88 -2.34 5.89
CA GLU A 19 -0.54 -3.59 6.58
C GLU A 19 -1.60 -4.66 6.32
N GLU A 20 -2.88 -4.28 6.37
CA GLU A 20 -4.00 -5.18 6.07
C GLU A 20 -4.00 -5.62 4.60
N TYR A 21 -3.76 -4.68 3.67
CA TYR A 21 -3.60 -5.00 2.25
C TYR A 21 -2.51 -6.04 2.01
N GLN A 22 -1.31 -5.79 2.56
CA GLN A 22 -0.17 -6.70 2.42
C GLN A 22 -0.47 -8.08 3.02
N LYS A 23 -1.08 -8.13 4.21
CA LYS A 23 -1.42 -9.39 4.86
C LYS A 23 -2.37 -10.23 4.00
N ARG A 24 -3.44 -9.64 3.45
CA ARG A 24 -4.41 -10.36 2.62
C ARG A 24 -3.82 -10.82 1.28
N VAL A 25 -3.05 -9.95 0.61
CA VAL A 25 -2.39 -10.30 -0.65
C VAL A 25 -1.36 -11.42 -0.44
N ASN A 26 -0.60 -11.39 0.66
CA ASN A 26 0.36 -12.45 0.99
C ASN A 26 -0.32 -13.78 1.37
N ASN A 27 -1.57 -13.73 1.84
CA ASN A 27 -2.40 -14.93 2.06
C ASN A 27 -3.00 -15.50 0.76
N GLY A 28 -2.74 -14.89 -0.40
CA GLY A 28 -3.20 -15.35 -1.71
C GLY A 28 -4.54 -14.76 -2.17
N GLU A 29 -5.08 -13.77 -1.47
CA GLU A 29 -6.24 -13.02 -1.97
C GLU A 29 -5.86 -12.13 -3.17
N SER A 30 -6.77 -11.97 -4.13
CA SER A 30 -6.51 -11.11 -5.28
C SER A 30 -6.47 -9.65 -4.87
N SER A 31 -5.45 -8.90 -5.33
CA SER A 31 -5.28 -7.48 -5.01
C SER A 31 -6.53 -6.65 -5.32
N GLU A 32 -7.26 -6.99 -6.39
CA GLU A 32 -8.49 -6.29 -6.76
C GLU A 32 -9.57 -6.41 -5.68
N LYS A 33 -9.84 -7.63 -5.18
CA LYS A 33 -10.84 -7.86 -4.14
C LYS A 33 -10.47 -7.14 -2.86
N VAL A 34 -9.20 -7.25 -2.45
CA VAL A 34 -8.70 -6.56 -1.25
C VAL A 34 -8.85 -5.04 -1.37
N LEU A 35 -8.49 -4.45 -2.52
CA LEU A 35 -8.63 -3.00 -2.73
C LEU A 35 -10.10 -2.55 -2.73
N ASN A 36 -11.02 -3.38 -3.24
CA ASN A 36 -12.45 -3.11 -3.18
C ASN A 36 -12.96 -3.15 -1.74
N ASP A 37 -12.58 -4.18 -0.97
CA ASP A 37 -12.98 -4.35 0.44
C ASP A 37 -12.44 -3.23 1.34
N LEU A 38 -11.25 -2.70 1.04
CA LEU A 38 -10.65 -1.56 1.74
C LEU A 38 -11.27 -0.20 1.32
N GLY A 39 -12.27 -0.19 0.45
CA GLY A 39 -12.97 1.02 0.02
C GLY A 39 -12.11 1.97 -0.84
N LEU A 40 -11.15 1.43 -1.59
CA LEU A 40 -10.32 2.21 -2.52
C LEU A 40 -10.96 2.20 -3.90
N GLU A 41 -11.86 3.13 -4.18
CA GLU A 41 -12.58 3.20 -5.46
C GLU A 41 -11.77 3.86 -6.57
N ARG A 42 -11.08 4.97 -6.27
CA ARG A 42 -10.35 5.75 -7.28
C ARG A 42 -9.06 5.07 -7.69
N TYR A 43 -8.81 5.01 -9.01
CA TYR A 43 -7.62 4.39 -9.58
C TYR A 43 -6.31 4.99 -9.04
N CYS A 44 -6.26 6.29 -8.76
CA CYS A 44 -5.05 6.95 -8.26
C CYS A 44 -4.66 6.47 -6.86
N CYS A 45 -5.65 6.25 -5.99
CA CYS A 45 -5.41 5.70 -4.67
C CYS A 45 -5.06 4.19 -4.78
N ARG A 46 -5.59 3.43 -5.77
CA ARG A 46 -5.21 2.02 -6.06
C ARG A 46 -3.79 1.87 -6.62
N ALA A 47 -3.40 2.74 -7.56
CA ALA A 47 -2.08 2.72 -8.19
C ALA A 47 -0.96 2.86 -7.16
N LEU A 48 -1.21 3.61 -6.08
CA LEU A 48 -0.30 3.70 -4.96
C LEU A 48 -0.02 2.33 -4.34
N PHE A 49 -1.05 1.52 -4.06
CA PHE A 49 -0.88 0.21 -3.41
C PHE A 49 -0.24 -0.82 -4.34
N LEU A 50 -0.62 -0.80 -5.62
CA LEU A 50 -0.09 -1.72 -6.62
C LEU A 50 1.38 -1.44 -6.96
N GLY A 51 1.78 -0.16 -6.98
CA GLY A 51 3.15 0.25 -7.32
C GLY A 51 4.09 0.41 -6.14
N HIS A 52 3.60 0.30 -4.90
CA HIS A 52 4.43 0.52 -3.72
C HIS A 52 5.34 -0.68 -3.42
N VAL A 53 6.63 -0.42 -3.20
CA VAL A 53 7.62 -1.41 -2.80
C VAL A 53 8.27 -1.00 -1.49
N ASP A 54 8.13 -1.84 -0.47
CA ASP A 54 8.75 -1.57 0.82
C ASP A 54 10.22 -2.00 0.87
N LEU A 55 11.11 -1.06 0.55
CA LEU A 55 12.56 -1.17 0.71
C LEU A 55 13.09 -0.86 2.13
N LEU A 56 12.26 -0.48 3.12
CA LEU A 56 12.75 0.00 4.42
C LEU A 56 13.65 -1.03 5.11
N GLN A 57 13.18 -2.28 5.18
CA GLN A 57 13.92 -3.38 5.80
C GLN A 57 15.25 -3.70 5.11
N LYS A 58 15.34 -3.44 3.80
CA LYS A 58 16.57 -3.65 3.03
C LYS A 58 17.58 -2.55 3.31
N VAL A 59 17.11 -1.30 3.29
CA VAL A 59 17.97 -0.12 3.51
C VAL A 59 18.43 -0.02 4.97
N ALA A 60 17.59 -0.37 5.94
CA ALA A 60 17.91 -0.31 7.37
C ALA A 60 19.13 -1.16 7.78
N LYS A 61 19.51 -2.15 6.96
CA LYS A 61 20.72 -2.97 7.17
C LYS A 61 22.01 -2.21 6.91
N PHE A 62 21.93 -1.16 6.09
CA PHE A 62 23.06 -0.30 5.75
C PHE A 62 22.95 0.95 6.62
N LYS A 63 23.62 0.93 7.78
CA LYS A 63 23.88 2.18 8.53
C LYS A 63 24.90 3.01 7.73
N PRO A 64 24.72 4.34 7.63
CA PRO A 64 25.84 5.23 7.35
C PRO A 64 26.88 5.16 8.47
#